data_AF-A0A0B4XQP4-F1
#
_entry.id   AF-A0A0B4XQP4-F1
#
_cell.length_a   1.000
_cell.length_b   1.000
_cell.length_c   1.000
_cell.angle_alpha   90.00
_cell.angle_beta   90.00
_cell.angle_gamma   90.00
#
_symmetry.space_group_name_H-M   'P 1'
#
loop_
_entity.id
_entity.type
_entity.pdbx_description
1 polymer ?
#
loop_
_entity_poly.entity_id
_entity_poly.type
_entity_poly.pdbx_seq_one_letter_code
_entity_poly.pdbx_strand_id
1 'polypeptide(L)'
;MVRLPEHDTPLILESTTLSESADIHVGAPVAGVGLVPIMKRIEEYDGDIALRRRLGESLTDAQQRMVARIARRLHQRPYKNYVLTLARDTVTGFRRRPDFSGMFCSELVAEIYRRLGWLAREQRPSLLVPGHFGSERMTLRQGSLAPPVLLRAATASAVPAPGRPAMPRRIAAGERLPLPQ
;
A
#
# COMPACT_ATOMS: atom_id res chain seq x y z
N MET A 1 3.64 -7.12 -7.79
CA MET A 1 4.55 -7.29 -8.96
C MET A 1 3.71 -7.68 -10.16
N VAL A 2 4.00 -7.11 -11.32
CA VAL A 2 3.39 -7.42 -12.61
C VAL A 2 4.47 -7.69 -13.65
N ARG A 3 4.19 -8.56 -14.62
CA ARG A 3 5.03 -8.78 -15.80
C ARG A 3 4.23 -8.35 -17.02
N LEU A 4 4.79 -7.44 -17.81
CA LEU A 4 4.18 -6.93 -19.03
C LEU A 4 5.00 -7.48 -20.22
N PRO A 5 4.37 -8.01 -21.28
CA PRO A 5 5.08 -8.55 -22.45
C PRO A 5 6.10 -7.60 -23.09
N GLU A 6 5.86 -6.29 -22.99
CA GLU A 6 6.71 -5.22 -23.50
C GLU A 6 7.95 -4.91 -22.63
N HIS A 7 8.10 -5.57 -21.48
CA HIS A 7 9.20 -5.34 -20.55
C HIS A 7 9.79 -6.67 -20.04
N ASP A 8 11.11 -6.85 -20.24
CA ASP A 8 11.82 -8.07 -19.83
C ASP A 8 11.98 -8.20 -18.31
N THR A 9 11.82 -7.08 -17.59
CA THR A 9 11.98 -7.04 -16.14
C THR A 9 10.63 -6.99 -15.42
N PRO A 10 10.51 -7.62 -14.24
CA PRO A 10 9.32 -7.48 -13.42
C PRO A 10 9.17 -6.05 -12.89
N LEU A 11 7.91 -5.60 -12.87
CA LEU A 11 7.54 -4.25 -12.46
C LEU A 11 6.75 -4.27 -11.15
N ILE A 12 6.87 -3.20 -10.38
CA ILE A 12 5.97 -2.84 -9.30
C ILE A 12 4.90 -1.94 -9.90
N LEU A 13 3.64 -2.36 -9.76
CA LEU A 13 2.50 -1.48 -9.93
C LEU A 13 2.17 -0.89 -8.56
N GLU A 14 2.46 0.39 -8.36
CA GLU A 14 2.26 1.10 -7.10
C GLU A 14 1.32 2.30 -7.27
N SER A 15 0.75 2.78 -6.17
CA SER A 15 0.12 4.11 -6.11
C SER A 15 0.69 4.88 -4.94
N THR A 16 1.34 6.02 -5.18
CA THR A 16 2.06 6.78 -4.14
C THR A 16 1.74 8.27 -4.21
N THR A 17 1.83 8.99 -3.09
CA THR A 17 1.72 10.46 -3.08
C THR A 17 2.98 11.12 -3.62
N LEU A 18 4.13 10.54 -3.26
CA LEU A 18 5.47 10.93 -3.70
C LEU A 18 6.18 9.62 -4.03
N SER A 19 6.65 9.48 -5.26
CA SER A 19 7.57 8.40 -5.64
C SER A 19 8.97 8.98 -5.78
N GLU A 20 9.97 8.18 -5.44
CA GLU A 20 11.39 8.49 -5.67
C GLU A 20 11.87 7.87 -6.97
N SER A 21 11.21 6.79 -7.39
CA SER A 21 11.61 5.99 -8.53
C SER A 21 10.89 6.41 -9.81
N ALA A 22 11.63 6.39 -10.92
CA ALA A 22 11.10 6.75 -12.22
C ALA A 22 10.05 5.74 -12.71
N ASP A 23 8.91 6.25 -13.17
CA ASP A 23 7.95 5.48 -13.95
C ASP A 23 8.56 5.08 -15.30
N ILE A 24 8.34 3.85 -15.75
CA ILE A 24 8.96 3.32 -16.97
C ILE A 24 8.55 4.04 -18.26
N HIS A 25 7.38 4.68 -18.28
CA HIS A 25 6.89 5.37 -19.48
C HIS A 25 7.15 6.87 -19.43
N VAL A 26 7.10 7.47 -18.23
CA VAL A 26 7.36 8.91 -18.05
C VAL A 26 8.86 9.21 -17.93
N GLY A 27 9.66 8.26 -17.43
CA GLY A 27 11.08 8.45 -17.16
C GLY A 27 11.37 9.34 -15.94
N ALA A 28 10.33 9.74 -15.20
CA ALA A 28 10.41 10.53 -13.99
C ALA A 28 9.43 9.99 -12.93
N PRO A 29 9.60 10.33 -11.65
CA PRO A 29 8.65 9.93 -10.62
C PRO A 29 7.27 10.54 -10.84
N VAL A 30 6.22 9.77 -10.59
CA VAL A 30 4.82 10.18 -10.76
C VAL A 30 4.06 10.09 -9.44
N ALA A 31 3.17 11.05 -9.19
CA ALA A 31 2.20 10.97 -8.10
C ALA A 31 0.95 10.23 -8.57
N GLY A 32 0.58 9.16 -7.87
CA GLY A 32 -0.48 8.25 -8.24
C GLY A 32 0.06 6.92 -8.74
N VAL A 33 -0.66 6.31 -9.68
CA VAL A 33 -0.38 4.95 -10.14
C VAL A 33 0.78 4.95 -11.12
N GLY A 34 1.88 4.32 -10.74
CA GLY A 34 3.10 4.17 -11.53
C GLY A 34 3.47 2.71 -11.77
N LEU A 35 4.27 2.50 -12.81
CA LEU A 35 4.96 1.25 -13.09
C LEU A 35 6.46 1.47 -12.94
N VAL A 36 7.06 0.79 -11.97
CA VAL A 36 8.47 0.99 -11.59
C VAL A 36 9.22 -0.35 -11.69
N PRO A 37 10.45 -0.41 -12.25
CA PRO A 37 11.25 -1.63 -12.21
C PRO A 37 11.56 -2.04 -10.77
N ILE A 38 11.35 -3.32 -10.42
CA ILE A 38 11.51 -3.78 -9.03
C ILE A 38 12.91 -3.47 -8.46
N MET A 39 13.96 -3.64 -9.28
CA MET A 39 15.34 -3.44 -8.85
C MET A 39 15.62 -1.98 -8.53
N LYS A 40 15.16 -1.05 -9.37
CA LYS A 40 15.27 0.39 -9.10
C LYS A 40 14.61 0.77 -7.79
N ARG A 41 13.41 0.24 -7.52
CA ARG A 41 12.70 0.52 -6.26
C ARG A 41 13.47 -0.01 -5.05
N ILE A 42 14.10 -1.18 -5.18
CA ILE A 42 14.91 -1.77 -4.11
C ILE A 42 16.16 -0.92 -3.84
N GLU A 43 16.77 -0.35 -4.88
CA GLU A 43 17.98 0.48 -4.81
C GLU A 43 17.70 1.91 -4.30
N GLU A 44 16.59 2.51 -4.71
CA GLU A 44 16.32 3.94 -4.49
C GLU A 44 15.48 4.23 -3.24
N TYR A 45 14.66 3.29 -2.74
CA TYR A 45 13.76 3.55 -1.63
C TYR A 45 14.52 3.73 -0.30
N ASP A 46 14.31 4.88 0.35
CA ASP A 46 14.88 5.20 1.66
C ASP A 46 14.03 4.61 2.80
N GLY A 47 14.10 3.28 2.95
CA GLY A 47 13.40 2.58 4.02
C GLY A 47 13.52 1.06 3.95
N ASP A 48 12.85 0.39 4.90
CA ASP A 48 12.73 -1.07 4.90
C ASP A 48 11.82 -1.53 3.76
N ILE A 49 12.26 -2.56 3.03
CA ILE A 49 11.48 -3.20 1.97
C ILE A 49 11.25 -4.65 2.35
N ALA A 50 9.99 -5.02 2.53
CA ALA A 50 9.59 -6.40 2.72
C ALA A 50 8.72 -6.90 1.56
N LEU A 51 8.96 -8.15 1.16
CA LEU A 51 8.18 -8.86 0.16
C LEU A 51 7.24 -9.84 0.84
N ARG A 52 5.96 -9.79 0.47
CA ARG A 52 4.96 -10.77 0.91
C ARG A 52 4.40 -11.52 -0.30
N ARG A 53 4.59 -12.83 -0.33
CA ARG A 53 4.12 -13.71 -1.42
C ARG A 53 2.77 -14.33 -1.08
N ARG A 54 1.88 -14.44 -2.08
CA ARG A 54 0.72 -15.33 -1.98
C ARG A 54 1.14 -16.79 -2.18
N LEU A 55 0.75 -17.64 -1.25
CA LEU A 55 0.82 -19.10 -1.33
C LEU A 55 -0.50 -19.64 -1.88
N GLY A 56 -0.43 -20.51 -2.87
CA GLY A 56 -1.58 -21.07 -3.58
C GLY A 56 -1.26 -21.30 -5.05
N GLU A 57 -2.27 -21.69 -5.82
CA GLU A 57 -2.11 -21.96 -7.26
C GLU A 57 -1.57 -20.74 -8.00
N SER A 58 -0.69 -20.97 -8.97
CA SER A 58 -0.18 -19.95 -9.86
C SER A 58 -1.31 -19.28 -10.65
N LEU A 59 -1.11 -18.03 -11.04
CA LEU A 59 -2.06 -17.35 -11.92
C LEU A 59 -2.09 -18.02 -13.28
N THR A 60 -3.29 -18.37 -13.75
CA THR A 60 -3.51 -18.77 -15.15
C THR A 60 -3.14 -17.65 -16.11
N ASP A 61 -2.84 -17.97 -17.36
CA ASP A 61 -2.48 -16.96 -18.36
C ASP A 61 -3.61 -15.91 -18.55
N ALA A 62 -4.86 -16.34 -18.42
CA ALA A 62 -6.01 -15.44 -18.48
C ALA A 62 -6.00 -14.42 -17.32
N GLN A 63 -5.69 -14.87 -16.10
CA GLN A 63 -5.55 -13.99 -14.93
C GLN A 63 -4.34 -13.07 -15.08
N GLN A 64 -3.21 -13.56 -15.59
CA GLN A 64 -2.03 -12.73 -15.85
C GLN A 64 -2.33 -11.62 -16.87
N ARG A 65 -2.97 -11.96 -18.00
CA ARG A 65 -3.43 -10.98 -19.00
C ARG A 65 -4.43 -9.97 -18.42
N MET A 66 -5.31 -10.41 -17.53
CA MET A 66 -6.24 -9.51 -16.83
C MET A 66 -5.49 -8.51 -15.94
N VAL A 67 -4.52 -8.98 -15.14
CA VAL A 67 -3.71 -8.12 -14.28
C VAL A 67 -2.92 -7.11 -15.11
N ALA A 68 -2.29 -7.54 -16.21
CA ALA A 68 -1.61 -6.64 -17.14
C ALA A 68 -2.55 -5.56 -17.70
N ARG A 69 -3.78 -5.93 -18.08
CA ARG A 69 -4.80 -4.97 -18.56
C ARG A 69 -5.21 -3.97 -17.48
N ILE A 70 -5.38 -4.43 -16.25
CA ILE A 70 -5.69 -3.55 -15.10
C ILE A 70 -4.54 -2.57 -14.86
N ALA A 71 -3.29 -3.06 -14.86
CA ALA A 71 -2.10 -2.24 -14.70
C ALA A 71 -2.07 -1.11 -15.74
N ARG A 72 -2.21 -1.44 -17.03
CA ARG A 72 -2.25 -0.44 -18.11
C ARG A 72 -3.41 0.54 -17.99
N ARG A 73 -4.61 0.07 -17.59
CA ARG A 73 -5.79 0.94 -17.46
C ARG A 73 -5.68 1.93 -16.30
N LEU A 74 -5.04 1.51 -15.21
CA LEU A 74 -4.89 2.30 -13.99
C LEU A 74 -3.62 3.14 -13.99
N HIS A 75 -2.65 2.84 -14.85
CA HIS A 75 -1.44 3.63 -15.01
C HIS A 75 -1.76 5.12 -15.21
N GLN A 76 -0.96 5.98 -14.57
CA GLN A 76 -1.11 7.45 -14.53
C GLN A 76 -2.41 7.96 -13.89
N ARG A 77 -3.20 7.11 -13.21
CA ARG A 77 -4.30 7.61 -12.37
C ARG A 77 -3.73 8.38 -11.18
N PRO A 78 -4.27 9.55 -10.82
CA PRO A 78 -3.76 10.32 -9.69
C PRO A 78 -3.92 9.59 -8.36
N TYR A 79 -3.10 9.97 -7.38
CA TYR A 79 -3.30 9.54 -6.00
C TYR A 79 -4.56 10.20 -5.44
N LYS A 80 -5.39 9.45 -4.70
CA LYS A 80 -6.62 10.01 -4.11
C LYS A 80 -6.31 10.99 -2.99
N ASN A 81 -7.06 12.09 -2.95
CA ASN A 81 -7.05 12.98 -1.78
C ASN A 81 -7.85 12.33 -0.64
N TYR A 82 -7.14 11.96 0.44
CA TYR A 82 -7.73 11.28 1.59
C TYR A 82 -8.84 12.10 2.26
N VAL A 83 -8.59 13.38 2.55
CA VAL A 83 -9.54 14.27 3.24
C VAL A 83 -10.83 14.40 2.44
N LEU A 84 -10.71 14.67 1.13
CA LEU A 84 -11.85 14.82 0.24
C LEU A 84 -12.64 13.51 0.09
N THR A 85 -11.94 12.38 0.01
CA THR A 85 -12.58 11.06 -0.13
C THR A 85 -13.34 10.69 1.14
N LEU A 86 -12.71 10.83 2.31
CA LEU A 86 -13.34 10.52 3.59
C LEU A 86 -14.54 11.42 3.85
N ALA A 87 -14.42 12.74 3.65
CA ALA A 87 -15.53 13.67 3.82
C ALA A 87 -16.73 13.28 2.95
N ARG A 88 -16.50 12.97 1.66
CA ARG A 88 -17.55 12.53 0.73
C ARG A 88 -18.17 11.19 1.13
N ASP A 89 -17.35 10.24 1.56
CA ASP A 89 -17.83 8.93 1.99
C ASP A 89 -18.66 9.03 3.27
N THR A 90 -18.25 9.84 4.24
CA THR A 90 -19.02 10.12 5.46
C THR A 90 -20.36 10.77 5.12
N VAL A 91 -20.38 11.81 4.28
CA VAL A 91 -21.62 12.49 3.86
C VAL A 91 -22.59 11.54 3.14
N THR A 92 -22.07 10.57 2.41
CA THR A 92 -22.89 9.60 1.66
C THR A 92 -23.12 8.27 2.39
N GLY A 93 -22.70 8.19 3.67
CA GLY A 93 -22.83 6.98 4.49
C GLY A 93 -22.16 5.75 3.87
N PHE A 94 -21.05 5.94 3.13
CA PHE A 94 -20.33 4.90 2.41
C PHE A 94 -21.20 4.12 1.39
N ARG A 95 -22.31 4.70 0.90
CA ARG A 95 -23.22 4.00 -0.03
C ARG A 95 -22.83 4.15 -1.49
N ARG A 96 -21.96 5.10 -1.83
CA ARG A 96 -21.53 5.32 -3.23
C ARG A 96 -20.76 4.13 -3.78
N ARG A 97 -20.80 4.00 -5.11
CA ARG A 97 -19.95 3.06 -5.83
C ARG A 97 -18.48 3.49 -5.67
N PRO A 98 -17.53 2.53 -5.61
CA PRO A 98 -16.12 2.86 -5.61
C PRO A 98 -15.75 3.74 -6.80
N ASP A 99 -15.13 4.89 -6.52
CA ASP A 99 -14.58 5.77 -7.55
C ASP A 99 -13.13 5.37 -7.82
N PHE A 100 -12.79 5.12 -9.09
CA PHE A 100 -11.43 4.77 -9.52
C PHE A 100 -10.81 5.89 -10.37
N SER A 101 -11.31 7.12 -10.26
CA SER A 101 -10.72 8.31 -10.89
C SER A 101 -9.29 8.57 -10.39
N GLY A 102 -9.01 8.22 -9.13
CA GLY A 102 -7.69 8.05 -8.54
C GLY A 102 -7.60 6.75 -7.75
N MET A 103 -6.44 6.43 -7.16
CA MET A 103 -6.24 5.19 -6.38
C MET A 103 -5.42 5.41 -5.12
N PHE A 104 -5.83 4.84 -3.98
CA PHE A 104 -4.92 4.62 -2.85
C PHE A 104 -4.02 3.38 -3.08
N CYS A 105 -2.87 3.32 -2.40
CA CYS A 105 -1.94 2.19 -2.47
C CYS A 105 -2.62 0.84 -2.12
N SER A 106 -3.35 0.79 -1.01
CA SER A 106 -4.05 -0.42 -0.55
C SER A 106 -5.29 -0.74 -1.37
N GLU A 107 -5.97 0.28 -1.89
CA GLU A 107 -7.14 0.12 -2.77
C GLU A 107 -6.75 -0.52 -4.10
N LEU A 108 -5.58 -0.17 -4.64
CA LEU A 108 -5.02 -0.77 -5.85
C LEU A 108 -4.79 -2.27 -5.69
N VAL A 109 -4.13 -2.67 -4.60
CA VAL A 109 -3.89 -4.09 -4.28
C VAL A 109 -5.22 -4.81 -4.05
N ALA A 110 -6.13 -4.20 -3.28
CA ALA A 110 -7.44 -4.75 -2.99
C ALA A 110 -8.27 -5.02 -4.26
N GLU A 111 -8.31 -4.07 -5.21
CA GLU A 111 -9.08 -4.22 -6.44
C GLU A 111 -8.53 -5.35 -7.32
N ILE A 112 -7.20 -5.50 -7.38
CA ILE A 112 -6.56 -6.62 -8.09
C ILE A 112 -6.92 -7.94 -7.41
N TYR A 113 -6.80 -8.03 -6.09
CA TYR A 113 -7.13 -9.25 -5.34
C TYR A 113 -8.61 -9.62 -5.50
N ARG A 114 -9.51 -8.64 -5.48
CA ARG A 114 -10.94 -8.82 -5.70
C ARG A 114 -11.24 -9.35 -7.10
N ARG A 115 -10.59 -8.82 -8.13
CA ARG A 115 -10.74 -9.30 -9.53
C ARG A 115 -10.16 -10.69 -9.75
N LEU A 116 -9.11 -11.05 -9.01
CA LEU A 116 -8.54 -12.39 -8.99
C LEU A 116 -9.38 -13.40 -8.19
N GLY A 117 -10.43 -12.94 -7.48
CA GLY A 117 -11.25 -13.79 -6.62
C GLY A 117 -10.61 -14.13 -5.27
N TRP A 118 -9.49 -13.48 -4.92
CA TRP A 118 -8.80 -13.67 -3.65
C TRP A 118 -9.49 -12.92 -2.50
N LEU A 119 -10.20 -11.83 -2.81
CA LEU A 119 -11.14 -11.16 -1.90
C LEU A 119 -12.58 -11.38 -2.38
N ALA A 120 -13.53 -11.30 -1.45
CA ALA A 120 -14.95 -11.36 -1.77
C ALA A 120 -15.35 -10.23 -2.73
N ARG A 121 -16.29 -10.46 -3.65
CA ARG A 121 -16.67 -9.45 -4.67
C ARG A 121 -17.34 -8.23 -4.05
N GLU A 122 -17.96 -8.45 -2.89
CA GLU A 122 -18.68 -7.49 -2.06
C GLU A 122 -17.72 -6.66 -1.18
N GLN A 123 -16.49 -7.15 -0.97
CA GLN A 123 -15.46 -6.43 -0.24
C GLN A 123 -15.15 -5.13 -0.96
N ARG A 124 -15.40 -4.01 -0.29
CA ARG A 124 -15.04 -2.68 -0.78
C ARG A 124 -13.53 -2.48 -0.70
N PRO A 125 -12.83 -2.22 -1.82
CA PRO A 125 -11.39 -1.97 -1.81
C PRO A 125 -10.98 -0.76 -0.98
N SER A 126 -11.78 0.30 -0.95
CA SER A 126 -11.51 1.54 -0.23
C SER A 126 -11.50 1.41 1.30
N LEU A 127 -12.06 0.32 1.85
CA LEU A 127 -12.06 0.06 3.30
C LEU A 127 -10.81 -0.71 3.75
N LEU A 128 -9.96 -1.14 2.82
CA LEU A 128 -8.73 -1.83 3.15
C LEU A 128 -7.56 -0.85 3.21
N VAL A 129 -6.88 -0.81 4.36
CA VAL A 129 -5.67 -0.03 4.58
C VAL A 129 -4.40 -0.91 4.49
N PRO A 130 -3.20 -0.33 4.31
CA PRO A 130 -1.96 -1.10 4.22
C PRO A 130 -1.75 -2.08 5.38
N GLY A 131 -2.12 -1.69 6.60
CA GLY A 131 -2.01 -2.53 7.79
C GLY A 131 -2.77 -3.86 7.69
N HIS A 132 -3.89 -3.92 6.95
CA HIS A 132 -4.57 -5.19 6.70
C HIS A 132 -3.68 -6.15 5.91
N PHE A 133 -3.04 -5.67 4.84
CA PHE A 133 -2.16 -6.50 4.00
C PHE A 133 -0.86 -6.91 4.71
N GLY A 134 -0.43 -6.14 5.72
CA GLY A 134 0.70 -6.48 6.59
C GLY A 134 0.33 -7.47 7.72
N SER A 135 -0.96 -7.60 8.06
CA SER A 135 -1.41 -8.44 9.16
C SER A 135 -1.39 -9.93 8.82
N GLU A 136 -1.09 -10.79 9.80
CA GLU A 136 -1.31 -12.23 9.73
C GLU A 136 -2.79 -12.61 9.68
N ARG A 137 -3.68 -11.69 10.10
CA ARG A 137 -5.13 -11.91 10.13
C ARG A 137 -5.81 -11.73 8.77
N MET A 138 -5.08 -11.30 7.74
CA MET A 138 -5.63 -11.14 6.40
C MET A 138 -5.93 -12.51 5.79
N THR A 139 -7.21 -12.78 5.56
CA THR A 139 -7.67 -14.02 4.93
C THR A 139 -7.96 -13.80 3.45
N LEU A 140 -7.49 -14.72 2.62
CA LEU A 140 -7.82 -14.77 1.20
C LEU A 140 -8.73 -15.97 0.95
N ARG A 141 -9.63 -15.86 -0.03
CA ARG A 141 -10.52 -16.97 -0.43
C ARG A 141 -9.78 -18.12 -1.10
N GLN A 142 -8.65 -17.83 -1.75
CA GLN A 142 -7.87 -18.80 -2.51
C GLN A 142 -6.38 -18.61 -2.21
N GLY A 143 -5.87 -19.39 -1.26
CA GLY A 143 -4.50 -19.32 -0.78
C GLY A 143 -4.34 -18.47 0.48
N SER A 144 -3.10 -18.13 0.81
CA SER A 144 -2.75 -17.33 1.98
C SER A 144 -1.58 -16.39 1.68
N LEU A 145 -1.31 -15.42 2.55
CA LEU A 145 -0.12 -14.58 2.45
C LEU A 145 0.97 -15.16 3.35
N ALA A 146 2.11 -15.53 2.76
CA ALA A 146 3.30 -15.94 3.50
C ALA A 146 3.74 -14.82 4.47
N PRO A 147 4.56 -15.12 5.48
CA PRO A 147 5.22 -14.08 6.27
C PRO A 147 6.00 -13.10 5.39
N PRO A 148 6.11 -11.81 5.77
CA PRO A 148 6.94 -10.86 5.05
C PRO A 148 8.42 -11.28 5.12
N VAL A 149 9.12 -11.21 4.00
CA VAL A 149 10.56 -11.44 3.90
C VAL A 149 11.24 -10.10 3.66
N LEU A 150 12.12 -9.68 4.56
CA LEU A 150 12.91 -8.46 4.41
C LEU A 150 13.87 -8.61 3.22
N LEU A 151 13.74 -7.73 2.23
CA LEU A 151 14.64 -7.66 1.08
C LEU A 151 15.77 -6.67 1.30
N ARG A 152 15.46 -5.55 1.97
CA ARG A 152 16.43 -4.50 2.32
C ARG A 152 15.99 -3.88 3.64
N ALA A 153 16.95 -3.72 4.56
CA ALA A 153 16.79 -2.86 5.72
C ALA A 153 17.23 -1.44 5.35
N ALA A 154 16.58 -0.43 5.91
CA ALA A 154 17.06 0.93 5.86
C ALA A 154 18.50 0.94 6.39
N THR A 155 19.42 1.53 5.63
CA THR A 155 20.75 1.82 6.14
C THR A 155 20.58 2.77 7.32
N ALA A 156 20.93 2.31 8.53
CA ALA A 156 20.91 3.16 9.72
C ALA A 156 21.73 4.41 9.41
N SER A 157 21.05 5.54 9.24
CA SER A 157 21.72 6.81 8.98
C SER A 157 22.59 7.13 10.20
N ALA A 158 23.91 7.01 10.04
CA ALA A 158 24.91 7.32 11.05
C ALA A 158 25.11 8.83 11.22
N VAL A 159 24.02 9.59 11.26
CA VAL A 159 24.03 11.00 11.64
C VAL A 159 23.34 11.10 13.00
N PRO A 160 24.08 11.39 14.09
CA PRO A 160 23.45 11.63 15.36
C PRO A 160 22.58 12.88 15.21
N ALA A 161 21.27 12.71 15.33
CA ALA A 161 20.36 13.83 15.49
C ALA A 161 20.85 14.67 16.69
N PRO A 162 21.03 15.99 16.57
CA PRO A 162 21.37 16.82 17.71
C PRO A 162 20.26 16.69 18.74
N GLY A 163 20.58 16.03 19.85
CA GLY A 163 19.66 15.74 20.94
C GLY A 163 19.06 17.02 21.47
N ARG A 164 17.74 17.21 21.27
CA ARG A 164 16.96 17.99 22.23
C ARG A 164 16.80 17.12 23.48
N PRO A 165 17.24 17.56 24.67
CA PRO A 165 17.04 16.78 25.88
C PRO A 165 15.54 16.62 26.11
N ALA A 166 15.10 15.36 26.19
CA ALA A 166 13.77 15.03 26.66
C ALA A 166 13.61 15.58 28.07
N MET A 167 12.62 16.45 28.28
CA MET A 167 12.26 16.90 29.62
C MET A 167 11.93 15.68 30.49
N PRO A 168 12.45 15.60 31.73
CA PRO A 168 12.14 14.48 32.61
C PRO A 168 10.65 14.46 32.93
N ARG A 169 10.02 13.29 32.75
CA ARG A 169 8.68 12.98 33.23
C ARG A 169 8.65 13.21 34.75
N ARG A 170 8.02 14.29 35.20
CA ARG A 170 7.54 14.40 36.59
C ARG A 170 6.47 13.32 36.78
N ILE A 171 6.81 12.28 37.53
CA ILE A 171 5.85 11.37 38.12
C ILE A 171 5.14 12.18 39.21
N ALA A 172 3.89 12.57 38.97
CA ALA A 172 3.04 13.13 40.02
C ALA A 172 2.65 11.98 40.95
N ALA A 173 3.38 11.85 42.06
CA ALA A 173 2.99 11.05 43.19
C ALA A 173 1.91 11.82 43.97
N GLY A 174 0.72 11.19 44.10
CA GLY A 174 -0.20 11.38 45.22
C GLY A 174 -0.98 12.69 45.29
N GLU A 175 -2.19 12.71 44.74
CA GLU A 175 -3.28 13.51 45.30
C GLU A 175 -4.48 12.61 45.55
N ARG A 176 -4.82 12.47 46.84
CA ARG A 176 -6.03 11.80 47.31
C ARG A 176 -7.23 12.69 47.00
N LEU A 177 -8.24 12.15 46.33
CA LEU A 177 -9.56 12.78 46.23
C LEU A 177 -10.23 12.78 47.62
N PRO A 178 -10.82 13.90 48.10
CA PRO A 178 -11.74 13.86 49.22
C PRO A 178 -13.13 13.40 48.74
N LEU A 179 -13.77 12.54 49.54
CA LEU A 179 -15.18 12.16 49.38
C LEU A 179 -16.09 13.31 49.84
N PRO A 180 -17.20 13.58 49.15
CA PRO A 180 -18.20 14.54 49.61
C PRO A 180 -19.02 13.96 50.77
N GLN A 181 -19.41 14.84 51.71
CA GLN A 181 -20.35 14.55 52.79
C GLN A 181 -21.80 14.56 52.29
#